data_AF-A0A8T3RZW0-F1
#
_entry.id   AF-A0A8T3RZW0-F1
#
_cell.length_a   1.000
_cell.length_b   1.000
_cell.length_c   1.000
_cell.angle_alpha   90.00
_cell.angle_beta   90.00
_cell.angle_gamma   90.00
#
_symmetry.space_group_name_H-M   'P 1'
#
loop_
_entity.id
_entity.type
_entity.pdbx_description
1 polymer ?
#
loop_
_entity_poly.entity_id
_entity_poly.type
_entity_poly.pdbx_seq_one_letter_code
_entity_poly.pdbx_strand_id
1 'polypeptide(L)'
;MPDLRERILYPRAGWLSLGLLVVMGLALAWAIQGPNWLDQLEFLPPTAFWAIIAGALLGVLPWSVVITLPLGALMGATVVLWAIGGEYHAALGQVGRVEALRDDVAGWTITVLQTGYPSQLSPYAIGIGMLLWT
;
A
#
# COMPACT_ATOMS: atom_id res chain seq x y z
N MET A 1 -1.86 -15.15 -29.64
CA MET A 1 -1.85 -14.47 -28.33
C MET A 1 -2.52 -13.11 -28.53
N PRO A 2 -3.47 -12.68 -27.67
CA PRO A 2 -4.14 -11.39 -27.85
C PRO A 2 -3.12 -10.26 -27.85
N ASP A 3 -3.30 -9.34 -28.78
CA ASP A 3 -2.41 -8.21 -29.04
C ASP A 3 -2.44 -7.21 -27.87
N LEU A 4 -1.39 -6.41 -27.68
CA LEU A 4 -1.29 -5.49 -26.54
C LEU A 4 -2.44 -4.49 -26.53
N ARG A 5 -2.88 -4.05 -27.72
CA ARG A 5 -4.06 -3.20 -27.91
C ARG A 5 -5.34 -3.86 -27.42
N GLU A 6 -5.55 -5.14 -27.71
CA GLU A 6 -6.75 -5.87 -27.27
C GLU A 6 -6.80 -6.02 -25.75
N ARG A 7 -5.65 -6.18 -25.09
CA ARG A 7 -5.59 -6.31 -23.63
C ARG A 7 -5.80 -4.99 -22.90
N ILE A 8 -5.43 -3.87 -23.52
CA ILE A 8 -5.79 -2.55 -23.02
C ILE A 8 -7.30 -2.35 -23.19
N LEU A 9 -7.89 -2.70 -24.33
CA LEU A 9 -9.32 -2.53 -24.55
C LEU A 9 -10.17 -3.46 -23.66
N TYR A 10 -9.69 -4.68 -23.42
CA TYR A 10 -10.38 -5.74 -22.67
C TYR A 10 -9.46 -6.33 -21.59
N PRO A 11 -9.19 -5.60 -20.50
CA PRO A 11 -8.36 -6.09 -19.41
C PRO A 11 -9.04 -7.27 -18.70
N ARG A 12 -8.24 -8.19 -18.14
CA ARG A 12 -8.74 -9.43 -17.49
C ARG A 12 -9.79 -9.17 -16.40
N ALA A 13 -9.66 -8.07 -15.65
CA ALA A 13 -10.60 -7.69 -14.60
C ALA A 13 -11.77 -6.83 -15.11
N GLY A 14 -11.65 -6.22 -16.29
CA GLY A 14 -12.60 -5.25 -16.84
C GLY A 14 -12.38 -3.80 -16.36
N TRP A 15 -12.69 -2.83 -17.21
CA TRP A 15 -12.51 -1.39 -16.88
C TRP A 15 -13.41 -0.93 -15.72
N LEU A 16 -14.61 -1.51 -15.61
CA LEU A 16 -15.54 -1.20 -14.53
C LEU A 16 -14.97 -1.62 -13.16
N SER A 17 -14.32 -2.77 -13.07
CA SER A 17 -13.73 -3.23 -11.81
C SER A 17 -12.57 -2.33 -11.40
N LEU A 18 -11.73 -1.91 -12.35
CA LEU A 18 -10.64 -0.95 -12.08
C LEU A 18 -11.19 0.39 -11.60
N GLY A 19 -12.25 0.91 -12.24
CA GLY A 19 -12.92 2.13 -11.81
C GLY A 19 -13.47 2.02 -10.39
N LEU A 20 -14.12 0.90 -10.05
CA LEU A 20 -14.60 0.65 -8.69
C LEU A 20 -13.44 0.56 -7.68
N LEU A 21 -12.32 -0.05 -8.05
CA LEU A 21 -11.14 -0.20 -7.20
C LEU A 21 -10.50 1.17 -6.91
N VAL A 22 -10.48 2.08 -7.89
CA VAL A 22 -10.09 3.48 -7.69
C VAL A 22 -10.98 4.15 -6.66
N VAL A 23 -12.29 4.07 -6.85
CA VAL A 23 -13.26 4.72 -5.96
C VAL A 23 -13.15 4.15 -4.55
N MET A 24 -13.05 2.83 -4.40
CA MET A 24 -12.91 2.17 -3.10
C MET A 24 -11.60 2.55 -2.41
N GLY A 25 -10.47 2.53 -3.12
CA GLY A 25 -9.17 2.88 -2.55
C GLY A 25 -9.10 4.33 -2.08
N LEU A 26 -9.63 5.26 -2.88
CA LEU A 26 -9.69 6.67 -2.51
C LEU A 26 -10.68 6.93 -1.38
N ALA A 27 -11.85 6.28 -1.39
CA ALA A 27 -12.83 6.39 -0.31
C ALA A 27 -12.28 5.84 1.01
N LEU A 28 -11.54 4.74 0.96
CA LEU A 28 -10.86 4.17 2.13
C LEU A 28 -9.80 5.13 2.67
N ALA A 29 -8.92 5.65 1.80
CA ALA A 29 -7.91 6.62 2.19
C ALA A 29 -8.56 7.86 2.84
N TRP A 30 -9.64 8.38 2.25
CA TRP A 30 -10.38 9.52 2.79
C TRP A 30 -11.05 9.20 4.14
N ALA A 31 -11.66 8.03 4.28
CA ALA A 31 -12.33 7.61 5.50
C ALA A 31 -11.35 7.43 6.68
N ILE A 32 -10.12 7.00 6.40
CA ILE A 32 -9.06 6.85 7.40
C ILE A 32 -8.46 8.21 7.78
N GLN A 33 -8.45 9.17 6.85
CA GLN A 33 -7.95 10.52 7.10
C GLN A 33 -8.91 11.37 7.95
N GLY A 34 -10.23 11.25 7.73
CA GLY A 34 -11.24 12.08 8.40
C GLY A 34 -11.13 12.13 9.94
N PRO A 35 -10.85 11.00 10.62
CA PRO A 35 -10.69 10.97 12.07
C PRO A 35 -9.37 11.50 12.64
N ASN A 36 -8.37 11.86 11.81
CA ASN A 36 -7.01 12.25 12.25
C ASN A 36 -6.36 11.25 13.22
N TRP A 37 -6.51 9.95 12.97
CA TRP A 37 -5.87 8.91 13.76
C TRP A 37 -4.35 8.86 13.61
N LEU A 38 -3.79 9.50 12.61
CA LEU A 38 -2.35 9.49 12.33
C LEU A 38 -1.88 10.94 12.22
N ASP A 39 -0.79 11.27 12.90
CA ASP A 39 -0.22 12.62 12.89
C ASP A 39 0.27 13.04 11.49
N GLN A 40 0.60 12.06 10.64
CA GLN A 40 1.09 12.26 9.28
C GLN A 40 0.33 11.32 8.34
N LEU A 41 -0.63 11.88 7.58
CA LEU A 41 -1.61 11.13 6.78
C LEU A 41 -1.50 11.37 5.27
N GLU A 42 -0.63 12.28 4.85
CA GLU A 42 -0.55 12.76 3.47
C GLU A 42 -0.09 11.66 2.49
N PHE A 43 0.49 10.58 3.01
CA PHE A 43 1.01 9.47 2.22
C PHE A 43 -0.08 8.48 1.73
N LEU A 44 -1.28 8.42 2.34
CA LEU A 44 -2.29 7.39 2.03
C LEU A 44 -2.89 7.53 0.61
N PRO A 45 -3.37 8.71 0.17
CA PRO A 45 -3.88 8.91 -1.19
C PRO A 45 -2.85 8.60 -2.29
N PRO A 46 -1.59 9.07 -2.22
CA PRO A 46 -0.60 8.71 -3.23
C PRO A 46 -0.25 7.22 -3.20
N THR A 47 -0.19 6.58 -2.02
CA THR A 47 0.04 5.12 -1.91
C THR A 47 -1.07 4.33 -2.60
N ALA A 48 -2.34 4.68 -2.33
CA ALA A 48 -3.49 4.02 -2.95
C ALA A 48 -3.50 4.22 -4.47
N PHE A 49 -3.23 5.45 -4.94
CA PHE A 49 -3.15 5.77 -6.36
C PHE A 49 -2.09 4.92 -7.08
N TRP A 50 -0.88 4.83 -6.52
CA TRP A 50 0.20 4.03 -7.11
C TRP A 50 -0.09 2.53 -7.07
N ALA A 51 -0.73 2.03 -6.01
CA ALA A 51 -1.15 0.63 -5.93
C ALA A 51 -2.11 0.26 -7.07
N ILE A 52 -3.08 1.14 -7.35
CA ILE A 52 -4.06 0.90 -8.42
C ILE A 52 -3.40 0.93 -9.80
N ILE A 53 -2.50 1.89 -10.06
CA ILE A 53 -1.77 1.97 -11.32
C ILE A 53 -0.92 0.71 -11.51
N ALA A 54 -0.16 0.31 -10.49
CA ALA A 54 0.69 -0.87 -10.55
C ALA A 54 -0.14 -2.15 -10.78
N GLY A 55 -1.26 -2.29 -10.06
CA GLY A 55 -2.19 -3.40 -10.26
C GLY A 55 -2.80 -3.44 -11.67
N ALA A 56 -3.19 -2.28 -12.21
CA ALA A 56 -3.71 -2.16 -13.57
C ALA A 56 -2.66 -2.55 -14.62
N LEU A 57 -1.41 -2.07 -14.47
CA LEU A 57 -0.31 -2.41 -15.37
C LEU A 57 0.03 -3.90 -15.33
N LEU A 58 0.12 -4.50 -14.13
CA LEU A 58 0.31 -5.95 -13.97
C LEU A 58 -0.85 -6.75 -14.57
N GLY A 59 -2.08 -6.25 -14.48
CA GLY A 59 -3.27 -6.89 -15.04
C GLY A 59 -3.32 -6.92 -16.57
N VAL A 60 -2.63 -5.99 -17.25
CA VAL A 60 -2.54 -5.92 -18.72
C VAL A 60 -1.41 -6.82 -19.26
N LEU A 61 -0.38 -7.09 -18.46
CA LEU A 61 0.78 -7.87 -18.87
C LEU A 61 0.44 -9.36 -19.13
N PRO A 62 1.14 -10.03 -20.08
CA PRO A 62 0.98 -11.46 -20.35
C PRO A 62 1.39 -12.39 -19.21
N TRP A 63 1.94 -11.86 -18.13
CA TRP A 63 2.63 -12.65 -17.14
C TRP A 63 1.67 -13.51 -16.33
N SER A 64 2.20 -14.64 -15.85
CA SER A 64 1.46 -15.55 -14.99
C SER A 64 1.29 -14.94 -13.61
N VAL A 65 0.25 -15.38 -12.89
CA VAL A 65 -0.03 -14.96 -11.51
C VAL A 65 1.17 -15.22 -10.59
N VAL A 66 1.91 -16.30 -10.85
CA VAL A 66 3.14 -16.67 -10.12
C VAL A 66 4.24 -15.62 -10.23
N ILE A 67 4.26 -14.83 -11.32
CA ILE A 67 5.24 -13.75 -11.53
C ILE A 67 4.68 -12.41 -11.04
N THR A 68 3.40 -12.13 -11.32
CA THR A 68 2.78 -10.84 -10.99
C THR A 68 2.58 -10.64 -9.49
N LEU A 69 2.28 -11.70 -8.73
CA LEU A 69 2.11 -11.61 -7.27
C LEU A 69 3.41 -11.19 -6.55
N PRO A 70 4.55 -11.88 -6.74
CA PRO A 70 5.81 -11.47 -6.12
C PRO A 70 6.24 -10.06 -6.55
N LEU A 71 6.04 -9.70 -7.82
CA LEU A 71 6.33 -8.34 -8.29
C LEU A 71 5.44 -7.29 -7.64
N GLY A 72 4.14 -7.56 -7.51
CA GLY A 72 3.20 -6.72 -6.79
C GLY A 72 3.63 -6.50 -5.34
N ALA A 73 4.01 -7.59 -4.66
CA ALA A 73 4.51 -7.53 -3.29
C ALA A 73 5.82 -6.73 -3.17
N LEU A 74 6.77 -6.89 -4.09
CA LEU A 74 8.01 -6.10 -4.10
C LEU A 74 7.76 -4.62 -4.37
N MET A 75 6.88 -4.29 -5.32
CA MET A 75 6.49 -2.90 -5.58
C MET A 75 5.78 -2.30 -4.37
N GLY A 76 4.86 -3.05 -3.74
CA GLY A 76 4.17 -2.61 -2.54
C GLY A 76 5.10 -2.39 -1.35
N ALA A 77 6.02 -3.32 -1.11
CA ALA A 77 7.05 -3.18 -0.08
C ALA A 77 7.91 -1.93 -0.33
N THR A 78 8.29 -1.68 -1.60
CA THR A 78 9.07 -0.49 -1.97
C THR A 78 8.30 0.80 -1.73
N VAL A 79 7.03 0.85 -2.13
CA VAL A 79 6.18 2.05 -1.94
C VAL A 79 5.88 2.27 -0.47
N VAL A 80 5.60 1.22 0.31
CA VAL A 80 5.42 1.33 1.77
C VAL A 80 6.69 1.84 2.44
N LEU A 81 7.87 1.31 2.08
CA LEU A 81 9.15 1.78 2.61
C LEU A 81 9.45 3.23 2.26
N TRP A 82 9.12 3.63 1.03
CA TRP A 82 9.42 4.97 0.54
C TRP A 82 8.42 6.00 1.08
N ALA A 83 7.12 5.72 1.00
CA ALA A 83 6.06 6.62 1.43
C ALA A 83 5.92 6.64 2.95
N ILE A 84 5.74 5.48 3.60
CA ILE A 84 5.55 5.42 5.06
C ILE A 84 6.89 5.61 5.78
N GLY A 85 7.93 4.88 5.37
CA GLY A 85 9.25 5.06 5.97
C GLY A 85 9.86 6.43 5.69
N GLY A 86 9.52 7.07 4.56
CA GLY A 86 9.96 8.43 4.26
C GLY A 86 9.26 9.50 5.10
N GLU A 87 7.99 9.29 5.41
CA GLU A 87 7.19 10.21 6.22
C GLU A 87 7.60 10.15 7.70
N TYR A 88 7.57 8.96 8.29
CA TYR A 88 7.81 8.76 9.73
C TYR A 88 9.30 8.75 10.10
N HIS A 89 10.18 8.35 9.17
CA HIS A 89 11.62 8.14 9.42
C HIS A 89 12.49 8.87 8.38
N ALA A 90 12.11 10.12 8.06
CA ALA A 90 12.73 10.94 7.01
C ALA A 90 14.26 11.03 7.09
N ALA A 91 14.81 11.12 8.31
CA ALA A 91 16.24 11.27 8.57
C ALA A 91 17.07 9.99 8.37
N LEU A 92 16.44 8.83 8.23
CA LEU A 92 17.12 7.55 8.08
C LEU A 92 17.31 7.17 6.60
N GLY A 93 18.42 6.48 6.31
CA GLY A 93 18.60 5.78 5.04
C GLY A 93 17.68 4.58 4.89
N GLN A 94 17.62 3.97 3.70
CA GLN A 94 16.64 2.90 3.40
C GLN A 94 16.70 1.70 4.36
N VAL A 95 17.90 1.23 4.70
CA VAL A 95 18.07 0.12 5.66
C VAL A 95 17.59 0.53 7.06
N GLY A 96 17.94 1.74 7.51
CA GLY A 96 17.47 2.26 8.80
C GLY A 96 15.96 2.44 8.86
N ARG A 97 15.31 2.79 7.75
CA ARG A 97 13.84 2.85 7.66
C ARG A 97 13.19 1.47 7.80
N VAL A 98 13.78 0.42 7.21
CA VAL A 98 13.30 -0.96 7.38
C VAL A 98 13.38 -1.38 8.84
N GLU A 99 14.52 -1.12 9.49
CA GLU A 99 14.74 -1.46 10.90
C GLU A 99 13.77 -0.68 11.81
N ALA A 100 13.62 0.63 11.59
CA ALA A 100 12.71 1.46 12.36
C ALA A 100 11.24 1.05 12.20
N LEU A 101 10.79 0.75 10.97
CA LEU A 101 9.43 0.26 10.73
C LEU A 101 9.19 -1.11 11.39
N ARG A 102 10.20 -2.00 11.40
CA ARG A 102 10.13 -3.27 12.13
C ARG A 102 9.97 -3.03 13.63
N ASP A 103 10.77 -2.12 14.18
CA ASP A 103 10.76 -1.81 15.61
C ASP A 103 9.43 -1.14 16.03
N ASP A 104 8.86 -0.28 15.18
CA ASP A 104 7.53 0.31 15.37
C ASP A 104 6.44 -0.78 15.45
N VAL A 105 6.45 -1.74 14.51
CA VAL A 105 5.51 -2.87 14.51
C VAL A 105 5.68 -3.75 15.75
N ALA A 106 6.93 -4.03 16.14
CA ALA A 106 7.21 -4.83 17.33
C ALA A 106 6.75 -4.12 18.61
N GLY A 107 7.08 -2.83 18.76
CA GLY A 107 6.73 -2.02 19.92
C GLY A 107 5.21 -1.86 20.08
N TRP A 108 4.49 -1.64 18.99
CA TRP A 108 3.04 -1.61 19.00
C TRP A 108 2.44 -2.96 19.35
N THR A 109 2.96 -4.06 18.79
CA THR A 109 2.46 -5.41 19.11
C THR A 109 2.61 -5.71 20.60
N ILE A 110 3.76 -5.38 21.18
CA ILE A 110 4.01 -5.52 22.62
C ILE A 110 3.02 -4.65 23.41
N THR A 111 2.81 -3.40 23.00
CA THR A 111 1.91 -2.47 23.68
C THR A 111 0.46 -2.94 23.63
N VAL A 112 -0.02 -3.40 22.48
CA VAL A 112 -1.38 -3.95 22.33
C VAL A 112 -1.55 -5.18 23.22
N LEU A 113 -0.57 -6.08 23.25
CA LEU A 113 -0.61 -7.27 24.09
C LEU A 113 -0.58 -6.96 25.59
N GLN A 114 0.04 -5.85 25.99
CA GLN A 114 0.22 -5.48 27.40
C GLN A 114 -0.83 -4.53 27.95
N THR A 115 -1.23 -3.52 27.18
CA THR A 115 -2.06 -2.40 27.64
C THR A 115 -3.31 -2.17 26.79
N GLY A 116 -3.41 -2.76 25.60
CA GLY A 116 -4.55 -2.65 24.69
C GLY A 116 -4.72 -1.29 23.98
N TYR A 117 -4.01 -0.25 24.40
CA TYR A 117 -4.11 1.11 23.85
C TYR A 117 -2.73 1.68 23.50
N PRO A 118 -2.28 1.54 22.25
CA PRO A 118 -1.04 2.13 21.78
C PRO A 118 -1.21 3.65 21.52
N SER A 119 -0.22 4.45 21.92
CA SER A 119 -0.17 5.89 21.68
C SER A 119 0.32 6.27 20.28
N GLN A 120 1.01 5.34 19.60
CA GLN A 120 1.46 5.50 18.22
C GLN A 120 0.65 4.59 17.30
N LEU A 121 0.15 5.17 16.22
CA LEU A 121 -0.66 4.46 15.22
C LEU A 121 0.12 4.15 13.93
N SER A 122 1.43 4.42 13.87
CA SER A 122 2.28 4.10 12.71
C SER A 122 2.17 2.64 12.23
N PRO A 123 1.90 1.62 13.09
CA PRO A 123 1.73 0.25 12.61
C PRO A 123 0.36 0.00 11.98
N TYR A 124 -0.64 0.81 12.32
CA TYR A 124 -1.91 0.85 11.60
C TYR A 124 -1.73 1.43 10.19
N ALA A 125 -0.92 2.49 10.05
CA ALA A 125 -0.50 3.04 8.77
C ALA A 125 0.23 1.99 7.90
N ILE A 126 1.17 1.24 8.50
CA ILE A 126 1.87 0.14 7.83
C ILE A 126 0.87 -0.94 7.38
N GLY A 127 -0.06 -1.34 8.25
CA GLY A 127 -1.09 -2.34 7.94
C GLY A 127 -2.00 -1.92 6.78
N ILE A 128 -2.46 -0.66 6.76
CA ILE A 128 -3.26 -0.13 5.64
C ILE A 128 -2.41 -0.07 4.36
N GLY A 129 -1.16 0.37 4.46
CA GLY A 129 -0.22 0.39 3.34
C GLY A 129 -0.03 -1.00 2.74
N MET A 130 0.13 -2.03 3.58
CA MET A 130 0.22 -3.42 3.12
C MET A 130 -1.09 -3.88 2.46
N LEU A 131 -2.25 -3.62 3.07
CA LEU A 131 -3.56 -4.00 2.52
C LEU A 131 -3.88 -3.36 1.16
N LEU A 132 -3.33 -2.17 0.88
CA LEU A 132 -3.49 -1.55 -0.44
C LEU A 132 -2.74 -2.29 -1.54
N TRP A 133 -1.74 -3.12 -1.20
CA TRP A 133 -0.82 -3.76 -2.15
C TRP A 133 -0.87 -5.29 -2.19
N THR A 134 -1.63 -5.93 -1.28
CA THR A 134 -1.83 -7.40 -1.22
C THR A 134 -3.23 -7.79 -1.61
#